data_AF-A0A529HHQ9-F1
#
_entry.id   AF-A0A529HHQ9-F1
#
_cell.length_a   1.000
_cell.length_b   1.000
_cell.length_c   1.000
_cell.angle_alpha   90.00
_cell.angle_beta   90.00
_cell.angle_gamma   90.00
#
_symmetry.space_group_name_H-M   'P 1'
#
loop_
_entity.id
_entity.type
_entity.pdbx_description
1 polymer ?
#
loop_
_entity_poly.entity_id
_entity_poly.type
_entity_poly.pdbx_seq_one_letter_code
_entity_poly.pdbx_strand_id
1 'polypeptide(L)' 'AFKTLADGRRYAAIKATVTDATVPGEDCEDEQPKASSHKISVTYRWSKKASRYVPSSKAFERLSAENEKRF' A
#
# COMPACT_ATOMS: atom_id res chain seq x y z
N ALA A 1 -22.10 -10.18 -6.06
CA ALA A 1 -23.13 -9.54 -5.21
C ALA A 1 -22.45 -8.66 -4.16
N PHE A 2 -22.95 -7.43 -3.93
CA PHE A 2 -22.48 -6.56 -2.86
C PHE A 2 -22.90 -7.15 -1.50
N LYS A 3 -21.94 -7.40 -0.61
CA LYS A 3 -22.23 -7.84 0.76
C LYS A 3 -22.50 -6.62 1.62
N THR A 4 -23.70 -6.54 2.19
CA THR A 4 -24.05 -5.58 3.22
C THR A 4 -23.14 -5.79 4.43
N LEU A 5 -22.71 -4.70 5.06
CA LEU A 5 -21.88 -4.76 6.26
C LEU A 5 -22.70 -5.29 7.43
N ALA A 6 -22.13 -6.20 8.21
CA ALA A 6 -22.76 -6.73 9.42
C ALA A 6 -23.12 -5.58 10.40
N ASP A 7 -24.31 -5.69 11.00
CA ASP A 7 -24.86 -4.90 12.11
C ASP A 7 -24.45 -3.42 12.17
N GLY A 8 -25.14 -2.58 11.39
CA GLY A 8 -25.16 -1.13 11.61
C GLY A 8 -23.90 -0.36 11.23
N ARG A 9 -22.86 -1.01 10.69
CA ARG A 9 -21.69 -0.31 10.16
C ARG A 9 -22.02 0.31 8.80
N ARG A 10 -22.09 1.65 8.76
CA ARG A 10 -22.30 2.42 7.51
C ARG A 10 -21.10 2.41 6.56
N TYR A 11 -19.90 2.10 7.05
CA TYR A 11 -18.65 2.23 6.31
C TYR A 11 -17.85 0.94 6.33
N ALA A 12 -17.56 0.41 5.14
CA ALA A 12 -16.74 -0.78 4.96
C ALA A 12 -15.26 -0.44 5.19
N ALA A 13 -14.48 -1.41 5.65
CA ALA A 13 -13.03 -1.28 5.61
C ALA A 13 -12.55 -1.39 4.16
N ILE A 14 -11.59 -0.55 3.77
CA ILE A 14 -10.98 -0.57 2.43
C ILE A 14 -9.59 -1.19 2.58
N LYS A 15 -9.30 -2.29 1.90
CA LYS A 15 -7.95 -2.86 1.83
C LYS A 15 -7.30 -2.41 0.52
N ALA A 16 -6.23 -1.64 0.63
CA ALA A 16 -5.40 -1.25 -0.50
C ALA A 16 -4.11 -2.08 -0.48
N THR A 17 -3.69 -2.58 -1.64
CA THR A 17 -2.45 -3.34 -1.81
C THR A 17 -1.66 -2.76 -2.96
N VAL A 18 -0.40 -2.41 -2.70
CA VAL A 18 0.57 -1.96 -3.70
C VAL A 18 1.60 -3.08 -3.88
N THR A 19 2.06 -3.28 -5.11
CA THR A 19 3.21 -4.14 -5.40
C THR A 19 4.38 -3.22 -5.71
N ASP A 20 5.39 -3.23 -4.84
CA ASP A 20 6.70 -2.63 -5.11
C ASP A 20 7.55 -3.68 -5.83
N ALA A 21 8.04 -3.36 -7.02
CA ALA A 21 8.81 -4.30 -7.83
C ALA A 21 10.02 -3.61 -8.45
N THR A 22 11.17 -4.25 -8.27
CA THR A 22 12.43 -3.88 -8.92
C THR A 22 12.70 -4.91 -10.02
N VAL A 23 12.81 -4.43 -11.25
CA VAL A 23 13.13 -5.25 -12.43
C VAL A 23 14.47 -4.75 -12.98
N PRO A 24 15.52 -5.59 -13.02
CA PRO A 24 16.78 -5.26 -13.68
C PRO A 24 16.54 -4.97 -15.18
N GLY A 25 17.34 -4.08 -15.77
CA GLY A 25 17.33 -3.87 -17.22
C GLY A 25 17.94 -5.06 -17.98
N GLU A 26 17.76 -5.12 -19.30
CA GLU A 26 18.23 -6.29 -20.07
C GLU A 26 19.75 -6.36 -20.25
N ASP A 27 20.48 -5.25 -20.21
CA ASP A 27 21.94 -5.26 -20.32
C ASP A 27 22.49 -3.91 -19.83
N CYS A 28 23.06 -3.89 -18.62
CA CYS A 28 23.87 -2.77 -18.15
C CYS A 28 25.24 -3.33 -17.75
N GLU A 29 26.33 -2.67 -18.16
CA GLU A 29 27.69 -3.05 -17.78
C GLU A 29 27.95 -2.79 -16.27
N ASP A 30 27.11 -1.96 -15.64
CA ASP A 30 27.10 -1.65 -14.21
C ASP A 30 26.32 -2.69 -13.38
N GLU A 31 26.65 -2.79 -12.09
CA GLU A 31 25.97 -3.71 -11.16
C GLU A 31 24.49 -3.32 -11.00
N GLN A 32 23.60 -4.17 -11.53
CA GLN A 32 22.17 -3.94 -11.49
C GLN A 32 21.55 -4.29 -10.13
N PRO A 33 20.47 -3.59 -9.71
CA PRO A 33 19.76 -3.95 -8.51
C PRO A 33 19.14 -5.34 -8.66
N LYS A 34 19.20 -6.15 -7.60
CA LYS A 34 18.59 -7.48 -7.60
C LYS A 34 17.08 -7.37 -7.82
N ALA A 35 16.54 -8.23 -8.67
CA ALA A 35 15.10 -8.35 -8.87
C ALA A 35 14.41 -8.61 -7.53
N SER A 36 13.38 -7.83 -7.20
CA SER A 36 12.59 -8.04 -5.99
C SER A 36 11.13 -7.66 -6.24
N SER A 37 10.23 -8.27 -5.47
CA SER A 37 8.81 -7.95 -5.51
C SER A 37 8.18 -8.10 -4.12
N HIS A 38 7.51 -7.07 -3.66
CA HIS A 38 6.91 -7.01 -2.33
C HIS A 38 5.48 -6.47 -2.41
N LYS A 39 4.54 -7.20 -1.80
CA LYS A 39 3.14 -6.75 -1.65
C LYS A 39 2.98 -6.04 -0.32
N ILE A 40 2.61 -4.77 -0.37
CA ILE A 40 2.41 -3.92 0.79
C ILE A 40 0.93 -3.62 0.91
N SER A 41 0.32 -3.94 2.04
CA SER A 41 -1.12 -3.76 2.25
C SER A 41 -1.43 -2.83 3.42
N VAL A 42 -2.37 -1.91 3.23
CA VAL A 42 -2.93 -1.05 4.26
C VAL A 42 -4.44 -1.23 4.29
N THR A 43 -5.01 -1.36 5.49
CA THR A 43 -6.47 -1.33 5.66
C THR A 43 -6.88 0.02 6.19
N TYR A 44 -7.76 0.70 5.46
CA TYR A 44 -8.37 1.95 5.88
C TYR A 44 -9.71 1.67 6.54
N ARG A 45 -9.95 2.31 7.68
CA ARG A 45 -11.22 2.23 8.40
C ARG A 45 -11.78 3.63 8.61
N TRP A 46 -13.10 3.78 8.52
CA TRP A 46 -13.74 5.05 8.81
C TRP A 46 -13.53 5.44 10.28
N SER A 47 -13.00 6.63 10.52
CA SER A 47 -12.93 7.26 11.83
C SER A 47 -14.00 8.33 11.93
N LYS A 48 -14.96 8.15 12.85
CA LYS A 48 -15.96 9.19 13.16
C LYS A 48 -15.30 10.47 13.65
N LYS A 49 -14.25 10.34 14.49
CA LYS A 49 -13.51 11.49 15.06
C LYS A 49 -12.82 12.32 13.99
N ALA A 50 -12.23 11.68 12.98
CA ALA A 50 -11.51 12.37 11.91
C ALA A 50 -12.41 12.72 10.72
N SER A 51 -13.68 12.27 10.73
CA SER A 51 -14.63 12.36 9.60
C SER A 51 -14.05 11.87 8.27
N ARG A 52 -13.17 10.87 8.31
CA ARG A 52 -12.49 10.29 7.15
C ARG A 52 -11.97 8.89 7.42
N TYR A 53 -11.55 8.22 6.35
CA TYR A 53 -10.80 6.97 6.43
C TYR A 53 -9.38 7.20 6.97
N VAL A 54 -8.99 6.39 7.96
CA VAL A 54 -7.65 6.40 8.56
C VAL A 54 -6.95 5.06 8.30
N PRO A 55 -5.65 5.07 7.96
CA PRO A 55 -4.91 3.85 7.68
C PRO A 55 -4.61 3.07 8.96
N SER A 56 -4.53 1.74 8.85
CA SER A 56 -4.14 0.84 9.95
C SER A 56 -2.64 0.87 10.26
N SER A 57 -1.81 1.39 9.35
CA SER A 57 -0.36 1.45 9.48
C SER A 57 0.23 2.56 8.62
N LYS A 58 1.49 2.91 8.89
CA LYS A 58 2.27 3.88 8.10
C LYS A 58 2.99 3.24 6.90
N ALA A 59 2.55 2.08 6.42
CA ALA A 59 3.30 1.31 5.42
C ALA A 59 3.48 2.07 4.11
N PHE A 60 2.47 2.81 3.64
CA PHE A 60 2.57 3.63 2.43
C PHE A 60 3.38 4.91 2.64
N GLU A 61 3.38 5.52 3.83
CA GLU A 61 4.28 6.64 4.16
C GLU A 61 5.74 6.18 4.11
N ARG A 62 6.04 5.00 4.65
CA ARG A 62 7.39 4.41 4.60
C ARG A 62 7.81 4.09 3.18
N LEU A 63 6.95 3.41 2.41
CA LEU A 63 7.19 3.11 1.00
C LEU A 63 7.50 4.38 0.20
N SER A 64 6.74 5.47 0.41
CA SER A 64 7.00 6.75 -0.25
C SER A 64 8.37 7.31 0.10
N ALA A 65 8.74 7.31 1.38
CA ALA A 65 10.04 7.82 1.83
C ALA A 65 11.22 6.94 1.40
N GLU A 66 11.01 5.63 1.25
CA GLU A 66 12.01 4.71 0.69
C GLU A 66 12.18 4.93 -0.81
N ASN A 67 11.09 5.15 -1.55
CA ASN A 67 11.15 5.42 -2.98
C ASN A 67 11.77 6.79 -3.28
N GLU A 68 11.46 7.84 -2.52
CA GLU A 68 12.10 9.17 -2.65
C GLU A 68 13.62 9.15 -2.38
N LYS A 69 14.12 8.17 -1.61
CA LYS A 69 15.58 7.98 -1.45
C LYS A 69 16.21 7.25 -2.63
N ARG A 70 15.42 6.45 -3.37
CA ARG A 70 15.86 5.65 -4.51
C ARG A 70 15.78 6.45 -5.83
N PHE A 71 14.86 7.40 -5.94
CA PHE A 71 14.51 8.15 -7.14
C PHE A 71 14.36 9.65 -6.85
#